data_AF-H6C7B1-F1
#
_entry.id   AF-H6C7B1-F1
#
_cell.length_a   1.000
_cell.length_b   1.000
_cell.length_c   1.000
_cell.angle_alpha   90.00
_cell.angle_beta   90.00
_cell.angle_gamma   90.00
#
_symmetry.space_group_name_H-M   'P 1'
#
loop_
_entity.id
_entity.type
_entity.pdbx_description
1 polymer ?
#
loop_
_entity_poly.entity_id
_entity_poly.type
_entity_poly.pdbx_seq_one_letter_code
_entity_poly.pdbx_strand_id
1 'polypeptide(L)'
;MSPTTTTTTTTTPTSTPTTTTTVATTTLSTTTPNSPIPPTMALTLSPSPSVSSSSSASPTFMDLPPEVRNLIYTFAFQSTEPMRLRNPSERRLRPARPPKDDARGLVDTCRLVRHESISLYYSVNALVFRSTQHVLAFISDPNIHPLIRSSVTHIAVDFGDSTNADIILKDHINLVDSCIGTTLPRLKALETRFYARTMDSCSSSHFHTLAMAFDGLDADMNARPSPRWPRSPRSSIAGDDSDLSSSSSSSSSCPSPCSELMDFDQPQPQPDLSTIQAEVLEQYCFTPSAAVAFAKSKLKFSVAATSHDYPGHKHDKLICYNLRIGVDGLANALGPAEDAVKQRVSRVGIPPRNLSDMYDTTADSGFHQRVRATMASCSRIDVGVS
;
A
#
# COMPACT_ATOMS: atom_id res chain seq x y z
N MET A 1 64.70 -14.80 -14.53
CA MET A 1 63.61 -15.14 -13.59
C MET A 1 62.31 -14.94 -14.33
N SER A 2 61.66 -16.03 -14.70
CA SER A 2 60.42 -16.04 -15.51
C SER A 2 59.24 -16.37 -14.59
N PRO A 3 58.07 -15.73 -14.73
CA PRO A 3 56.92 -16.07 -13.91
C PRO A 3 56.12 -17.21 -14.52
N THR A 4 55.79 -18.20 -13.69
CA THR A 4 54.99 -19.37 -14.01
C THR A 4 53.51 -19.06 -13.81
N THR A 5 52.72 -19.19 -14.87
CA THR A 5 51.26 -19.06 -14.86
C THR A 5 50.62 -20.35 -14.34
N THR A 6 49.82 -20.30 -13.28
CA THR A 6 49.05 -21.45 -12.78
C THR A 6 47.57 -21.23 -13.11
N THR A 7 47.00 -22.14 -13.89
CA THR A 7 45.59 -22.15 -14.30
C THR A 7 44.82 -23.13 -13.41
N THR A 8 43.85 -22.64 -12.64
CA THR A 8 42.97 -23.47 -11.81
C THR A 8 41.62 -23.62 -12.50
N THR A 9 41.26 -24.86 -12.83
CA THR A 9 39.98 -25.23 -13.45
C THR A 9 38.98 -25.59 -12.34
N THR A 10 37.87 -24.86 -12.26
CA THR A 10 36.78 -25.14 -11.31
C THR A 10 35.65 -25.87 -12.03
N THR A 11 35.41 -27.12 -11.66
CA THR A 11 34.29 -27.95 -12.12
C THR A 11 33.04 -27.72 -11.27
N THR A 12 31.95 -27.34 -11.91
CA THR A 12 30.60 -27.18 -11.32
C THR A 12 29.82 -28.49 -11.43
N PRO A 13 29.21 -29.03 -10.36
CA PRO A 13 28.24 -30.11 -10.49
C PRO A 13 26.82 -29.56 -10.69
N THR A 14 26.17 -30.00 -11.76
CA THR A 14 24.75 -29.81 -12.05
C THR A 14 23.94 -30.89 -11.35
N SER A 15 23.09 -30.52 -10.40
CA SER A 15 22.11 -31.43 -9.80
C SER A 15 20.70 -30.94 -10.10
N THR A 16 20.00 -31.70 -10.94
CA THR A 16 18.58 -31.58 -11.27
C THR A 16 17.73 -32.16 -10.12
N PRO A 17 16.69 -31.48 -9.62
CA PRO A 17 15.73 -32.10 -8.71
C PRO A 17 14.59 -32.75 -9.49
N THR A 18 14.37 -34.04 -9.22
CA THR A 18 13.21 -34.82 -9.67
C THR A 18 12.04 -34.58 -8.71
N THR A 19 10.95 -34.00 -9.22
CA THR A 19 9.72 -33.78 -8.44
C THR A 19 8.85 -35.05 -8.46
N THR A 20 8.73 -35.72 -7.32
CA THR A 20 7.77 -36.81 -7.11
C THR A 20 6.45 -36.21 -6.60
N THR A 21 5.42 -36.23 -7.43
CA THR A 21 4.05 -35.81 -7.08
C THR A 21 3.32 -36.96 -6.40
N THR A 22 3.13 -36.87 -5.08
CA THR A 22 2.23 -37.78 -4.34
C THR A 22 0.87 -37.13 -4.22
N VAL A 23 -0.12 -37.69 -4.92
CA VAL A 23 -1.52 -37.31 -4.87
C VAL A 23 -2.15 -37.92 -3.62
N ALA A 24 -2.57 -37.09 -2.67
CA ALA A 24 -3.38 -37.51 -1.53
C ALA A 24 -4.86 -37.19 -1.82
N THR A 25 -5.65 -38.24 -1.99
CA THR A 25 -7.11 -38.21 -2.15
C THR A 25 -7.75 -38.16 -0.76
N THR A 26 -8.36 -37.04 -0.39
CA THR A 26 -9.14 -36.92 0.85
C THR A 26 -10.63 -36.90 0.51
N THR A 27 -11.31 -37.98 0.87
CA THR A 27 -12.76 -38.16 0.80
C THR A 27 -13.45 -37.30 1.86
N LEU A 28 -14.33 -36.37 1.44
CA LEU A 28 -15.26 -35.66 2.32
C LEU A 28 -16.53 -36.50 2.53
N SER A 29 -16.80 -36.82 3.79
CA SER A 29 -18.05 -37.47 4.22
C SER A 29 -18.99 -36.44 4.83
N THR A 30 -20.19 -36.44 4.27
CA THR A 30 -21.41 -35.72 4.64
C THR A 30 -21.94 -36.15 6.01
N THR A 31 -22.47 -35.21 6.82
CA THR A 31 -23.58 -35.47 7.78
C THR A 31 -24.12 -34.15 8.36
N THR A 32 -25.25 -33.70 7.81
CA THR A 32 -26.38 -33.09 8.54
C THR A 32 -27.16 -34.24 9.23
N PRO A 33 -27.99 -34.06 10.29
CA PRO A 33 -29.08 -33.05 10.34
C PRO A 33 -29.56 -32.58 11.75
N ASN A 34 -30.67 -31.81 11.73
CA ASN A 34 -31.70 -31.60 12.77
C ASN A 34 -31.64 -30.38 13.70
N SER A 35 -32.44 -29.38 13.33
CA SER A 35 -33.36 -28.61 14.22
C SER A 35 -34.77 -29.24 14.11
N PRO A 36 -35.83 -28.84 14.87
CA PRO A 36 -35.95 -27.96 16.05
C PRO A 36 -36.81 -28.59 17.19
N ILE A 37 -37.00 -27.90 18.33
CA ILE A 37 -38.26 -27.75 19.12
C ILE A 37 -37.96 -27.05 20.47
N PRO A 38 -38.77 -26.05 20.91
CA PRO A 38 -38.62 -25.32 22.17
C PRO A 38 -39.38 -25.98 23.34
N PRO A 39 -39.12 -25.55 24.59
CA PRO A 39 -40.23 -25.46 25.54
C PRO A 39 -40.22 -24.20 26.43
N THR A 40 -41.41 -23.60 26.47
CA THR A 40 -42.19 -23.37 27.70
C THR A 40 -41.63 -22.45 28.80
N MET A 41 -42.33 -21.33 28.96
CA MET A 41 -42.33 -20.48 30.15
C MET A 41 -42.75 -21.25 31.41
N ALA A 42 -41.94 -21.14 32.47
CA ALA A 42 -42.38 -21.41 33.83
C ALA A 42 -41.84 -20.31 34.75
N LEU A 43 -42.76 -19.50 35.27
CA LEU A 43 -42.58 -18.65 36.44
C LEU A 43 -42.24 -19.54 37.64
N THR A 44 -41.15 -19.25 38.35
CA THR A 44 -40.97 -19.77 39.71
C THR A 44 -40.34 -18.69 40.56
N LEU A 45 -41.07 -18.34 41.62
CA LEU A 45 -40.69 -17.38 42.64
C LEU A 45 -39.44 -17.81 43.42
N SER A 46 -38.69 -16.79 43.78
CA SER A 46 -37.53 -16.71 44.66
C SER A 46 -37.43 -17.75 45.78
N PRO A 47 -36.22 -18.29 46.00
CA PRO A 47 -35.67 -18.49 47.32
C PRO A 47 -34.59 -17.43 47.60
N SER A 48 -34.76 -16.75 48.73
CA SER A 48 -33.86 -15.75 49.31
C SER A 48 -32.40 -16.20 49.31
N PRO A 49 -31.44 -15.38 48.84
CA PRO A 49 -30.05 -15.61 49.18
C PRO A 49 -29.83 -15.20 50.64
N SER A 50 -29.57 -16.20 51.46
CA SER A 50 -28.84 -16.07 52.71
C SER A 50 -27.68 -15.09 52.53
N VAL A 51 -27.62 -14.10 53.42
CA VAL A 51 -26.50 -13.18 53.56
C VAL A 51 -25.30 -13.97 54.08
N SER A 52 -24.70 -14.74 53.19
CA SER A 52 -23.30 -15.11 53.31
C SER A 52 -22.51 -13.82 53.18
N SER A 53 -21.69 -13.55 54.19
CA SER A 53 -20.67 -12.51 54.20
C SER A 53 -19.78 -12.69 52.97
N SER A 54 -20.20 -12.11 51.83
CA SER A 54 -19.46 -12.14 50.60
C SER A 54 -18.24 -11.26 50.81
N SER A 55 -17.06 -11.89 50.79
CA SER A 55 -15.81 -11.16 50.63
C SER A 55 -16.02 -10.21 49.45
N SER A 56 -15.87 -8.91 49.71
CA SER A 56 -15.98 -7.83 48.74
C SER A 56 -14.88 -7.97 47.69
N ALA A 57 -15.01 -8.95 46.80
CA ALA A 57 -14.13 -9.12 45.66
C ALA A 57 -14.41 -7.92 44.76
N SER A 58 -13.48 -6.97 44.75
CA SER A 58 -13.49 -5.87 43.80
C SER A 58 -13.57 -6.45 42.39
N PRO A 59 -14.49 -5.96 41.53
CA PRO A 59 -14.60 -6.44 40.16
C PRO A 59 -13.24 -6.32 39.47
N THR A 60 -12.77 -7.43 38.90
CA THR A 60 -11.49 -7.48 38.22
C THR A 60 -11.67 -7.11 36.74
N PHE A 61 -10.58 -6.72 36.06
CA PHE A 61 -10.62 -6.40 34.63
C PHE A 61 -11.16 -7.56 33.77
N MET A 62 -10.92 -8.81 34.19
CA MET A 62 -11.37 -10.00 33.46
C MET A 62 -12.87 -10.27 33.62
N ASP A 63 -13.52 -9.66 34.62
CA ASP A 63 -14.96 -9.77 34.84
C ASP A 63 -15.76 -8.86 33.91
N LEU A 64 -15.10 -7.91 33.22
CA LEU A 64 -15.74 -7.03 32.24
C LEU A 64 -16.14 -7.81 30.98
N PRO A 65 -17.25 -7.49 30.31
CA PRO A 65 -17.57 -8.06 29.00
C PRO A 65 -16.47 -7.79 27.95
N PRO A 66 -16.24 -8.70 26.98
CA PRO A 66 -15.19 -8.54 25.97
C PRO A 66 -15.36 -7.27 25.12
N GLU A 67 -16.58 -6.79 24.92
CA GLU A 67 -16.86 -5.53 24.22
C GLU A 67 -16.26 -4.33 24.97
N VAL A 68 -16.41 -4.32 26.29
CA VAL A 68 -15.85 -3.28 27.17
C VAL A 68 -14.32 -3.38 27.20
N ARG A 69 -13.78 -4.60 27.30
CA ARG A 69 -12.32 -4.82 27.24
C ARG A 69 -11.74 -4.36 25.90
N ASN A 70 -12.40 -4.64 24.79
CA ASN A 70 -11.97 -4.22 23.45
C ASN A 70 -11.97 -2.70 23.28
N LEU A 71 -12.94 -1.99 23.88
CA LEU A 71 -12.91 -0.53 23.94
C LEU A 71 -11.70 -0.05 24.75
N ILE A 72 -11.45 -0.62 25.92
CA ILE A 72 -10.28 -0.27 26.74
C ILE A 72 -8.98 -0.52 25.97
N TYR A 73 -8.84 -1.66 25.29
CA TYR A 73 -7.69 -1.94 24.44
C TYR A 73 -7.53 -0.89 23.34
N THR A 74 -8.62 -0.51 22.67
CA THR A 74 -8.58 0.48 21.60
C THR A 74 -8.04 1.82 22.10
N PHE A 75 -8.51 2.30 23.25
CA PHE A 75 -7.98 3.53 23.85
C PHE A 75 -6.55 3.37 24.36
N ALA A 76 -6.21 2.23 24.97
CA ALA A 76 -4.86 1.96 25.48
C ALA A 76 -3.82 1.85 24.35
N PHE A 77 -4.23 1.42 23.16
CA PHE A 77 -3.36 1.25 22.00
C PHE A 77 -3.28 2.46 21.08
N GLN A 78 -4.01 3.54 21.35
CA GLN A 78 -3.85 4.81 20.63
C GLN A 78 -2.51 5.45 21.03
N SER A 79 -1.43 4.99 20.41
CA SER A 79 -0.14 5.65 20.51
C SER A 79 -0.12 6.88 19.61
N THR A 80 0.32 8.01 20.14
CA THR A 80 0.62 9.21 19.33
C THR A 80 1.86 9.02 18.47
N GLU A 81 2.78 8.13 18.90
CA GLU A 81 3.99 7.81 18.15
C GLU A 81 3.83 6.53 17.33
N PRO A 82 4.29 6.51 16.07
CA PRO A 82 4.21 5.32 15.23
C PRO A 82 5.14 4.21 15.73
N MET A 83 4.73 2.95 15.58
CA MET A 83 5.50 1.79 16.03
C MET A 83 6.65 1.51 15.07
N ARG A 84 7.88 1.80 15.51
CA ARG A 84 9.10 1.50 14.72
C ARG A 84 9.49 0.04 14.87
N LEU A 85 9.38 -0.73 13.79
CA LEU A 85 9.75 -2.13 13.76
C LEU A 85 11.15 -2.32 13.14
N ARG A 86 11.92 -3.24 13.75
CA ARG A 86 13.19 -3.73 13.21
C ARG A 86 12.97 -5.07 12.49
N ASN A 87 13.92 -5.43 11.64
CA ASN A 87 13.89 -6.70 10.92
C ASN A 87 13.78 -7.88 11.91
N PRO A 88 12.94 -8.90 11.64
CA PRO A 88 12.95 -10.15 12.38
C PRO A 88 14.34 -10.77 12.54
N SER A 89 15.22 -10.68 11.52
CA SER A 89 16.59 -11.21 11.59
C SER A 89 17.49 -10.41 12.53
N GLU A 90 17.23 -9.11 12.70
CA GLU A 90 17.96 -8.20 13.60
C GLU A 90 17.41 -8.23 15.04
N ARG A 91 16.38 -9.05 15.33
CA ARG A 91 15.84 -9.22 16.69
C ARG A 91 16.86 -9.71 17.73
N ARG A 92 18.04 -10.17 17.29
CA ARG A 92 18.98 -10.92 18.14
C ARG A 92 19.94 -10.09 18.99
N LEU A 93 19.89 -8.76 18.99
CA LEU A 93 20.75 -7.96 19.88
C LEU A 93 19.93 -7.20 20.93
N ARG A 94 19.32 -7.96 21.84
CA ARG A 94 18.43 -7.53 22.94
C ARG A 94 17.23 -6.67 22.47
N PRO A 95 16.00 -7.00 22.87
CA PRO A 95 14.92 -6.03 22.78
C PRO A 95 15.39 -4.77 23.49
N ALA A 96 15.41 -3.63 22.79
CA ALA A 96 15.43 -2.36 23.50
C ALA A 96 14.27 -2.45 24.51
N ARG A 97 14.57 -2.20 25.79
CA ARG A 97 13.53 -2.23 26.83
C ARG A 97 12.37 -1.39 26.28
N PRO A 98 11.16 -1.95 26.16
CA PRO A 98 10.04 -1.17 25.64
C PRO A 98 9.97 0.12 26.46
N PRO A 99 9.71 1.28 25.83
CA PRO A 99 9.53 2.52 26.58
C PRO A 99 8.50 2.29 27.68
N LYS A 100 8.60 3.03 28.80
CA LYS A 100 7.74 2.82 29.97
C LYS A 100 6.25 2.85 29.62
N ASP A 101 5.90 3.56 28.55
CA ASP A 101 4.54 3.76 28.06
C ASP A 101 4.22 2.90 26.82
N ASP A 102 4.99 1.86 26.52
CA ASP A 102 4.69 0.94 25.41
C ASP A 102 3.47 0.08 25.76
N ALA A 103 2.37 0.34 25.05
CA ALA A 103 1.14 -0.41 25.21
C ALA A 103 1.28 -1.90 24.84
N ARG A 104 2.40 -2.31 24.22
CA ARG A 104 2.74 -3.73 24.02
C ARG A 104 2.81 -4.52 25.32
N GLY A 105 3.19 -3.88 26.43
CA GLY A 105 3.19 -4.51 27.75
C GLY A 105 1.82 -5.08 28.10
N LEU A 106 0.74 -4.41 27.71
CA LEU A 106 -0.63 -4.87 27.91
C LEU A 106 -0.93 -6.16 27.14
N VAL A 107 -0.49 -6.25 25.87
CA VAL A 107 -0.66 -7.43 25.01
C VAL A 107 0.05 -8.66 25.58
N ASP A 108 1.16 -8.44 26.30
CA ASP A 108 1.99 -9.51 26.86
C ASP A 108 1.59 -9.90 28.30
N THR A 109 0.54 -9.30 28.89
CA THR A 109 0.12 -9.57 30.29
C THR A 109 -0.39 -10.99 30.52
N CYS A 110 -1.34 -11.45 29.72
CA CYS A 110 -1.89 -12.80 29.80
C CYS A 110 -2.38 -13.30 28.44
N ARG A 111 -2.60 -14.62 28.32
CA ARG A 111 -3.00 -15.25 27.04
C ARG A 111 -4.36 -14.74 26.53
N LEU A 112 -5.32 -14.50 27.43
CA LEU A 112 -6.65 -14.02 27.06
C LEU A 112 -6.55 -12.62 26.46
N VAL A 113 -5.92 -11.69 27.19
CA VAL A 113 -5.68 -10.31 26.71
C VAL A 113 -4.93 -10.35 25.39
N ARG A 114 -3.87 -11.16 25.28
CA ARG A 114 -3.12 -11.31 24.02
C ARG A 114 -4.04 -11.68 22.87
N HIS A 115 -4.88 -12.70 23.04
CA HIS A 115 -5.75 -13.20 21.98
C HIS A 115 -6.77 -12.15 21.50
N GLU A 116 -7.36 -11.41 22.44
CA GLU A 116 -8.34 -10.36 22.14
C GLU A 116 -7.70 -9.11 21.51
N SER A 117 -6.54 -8.72 22.06
CA SER A 117 -5.98 -7.39 21.86
C SER A 117 -4.94 -7.33 20.73
N ILE A 118 -4.32 -8.46 20.35
CA ILE A 118 -3.25 -8.49 19.34
C ILE A 118 -3.69 -7.89 18.01
N SER A 119 -4.89 -8.24 17.54
CA SER A 119 -5.45 -7.70 16.29
C SER A 119 -5.71 -6.20 16.41
N LEU A 120 -6.21 -5.74 17.55
CA LEU A 120 -6.49 -4.32 17.79
C LEU A 120 -5.19 -3.52 17.77
N TYR A 121 -4.16 -4.00 18.48
CA TYR A 121 -2.84 -3.36 18.57
C TYR A 121 -2.24 -3.06 17.19
N TYR A 122 -2.22 -4.05 16.29
CA TYR A 122 -1.66 -3.90 14.94
C TYR A 122 -2.61 -3.19 13.94
N SER A 123 -3.90 -3.09 14.26
CA SER A 123 -4.88 -2.39 13.42
C SER A 123 -5.02 -0.90 13.72
N VAL A 124 -4.67 -0.47 14.94
CA VAL A 124 -4.73 0.92 15.37
C VAL A 124 -3.39 1.64 15.10
N ASN A 125 -2.28 0.92 15.22
CA ASN A 125 -0.94 1.52 15.13
C ASN A 125 -0.33 1.36 13.74
N ALA A 126 0.31 2.42 13.26
CA ALA A 126 1.10 2.37 12.05
C ALA A 126 2.46 1.72 12.28
N LEU A 127 2.88 0.87 11.34
CA LEU A 127 4.14 0.15 11.38
C LEU A 127 5.19 0.86 10.55
N VAL A 128 6.18 1.47 11.19
CA VAL A 128 7.27 2.18 10.51
C VAL A 128 8.51 1.29 10.39
N PHE A 129 8.98 1.13 9.16
CA PHE A 129 10.18 0.38 8.81
C PHE A 129 11.23 1.31 8.19
N ARG A 130 12.49 0.87 8.20
CA ARG A 130 13.62 1.60 7.58
C ARG A 130 13.90 1.20 6.13
N SER A 131 13.34 0.08 5.69
CA SER A 131 13.58 -0.46 4.35
C SER A 131 12.43 -1.36 3.93
N THR A 132 12.19 -1.44 2.62
CA THR A 132 11.22 -2.37 2.04
C THR A 132 11.55 -3.81 2.37
N GLN A 133 12.84 -4.19 2.38
CA GLN A 133 13.26 -5.54 2.75
C GLN A 133 12.78 -5.94 4.16
N HIS A 134 12.75 -5.01 5.11
CA HIS A 134 12.27 -5.30 6.46
C HIS A 134 10.77 -5.56 6.49
N VAL A 135 10.00 -4.85 5.66
CA VAL A 135 8.58 -5.09 5.48
C VAL A 135 8.35 -6.48 4.90
N LEU A 136 9.04 -6.80 3.79
CA LEU A 136 8.90 -8.10 3.13
C LEU A 136 9.30 -9.26 4.04
N ALA A 137 10.39 -9.12 4.80
CA ALA A 137 10.81 -10.10 5.79
C ALA A 137 9.76 -10.26 6.91
N PHE A 138 9.19 -9.16 7.40
CA PHE A 138 8.15 -9.18 8.43
C PHE A 138 6.87 -9.87 7.94
N ILE A 139 6.43 -9.56 6.72
CA ILE A 139 5.22 -10.11 6.13
C ILE A 139 5.40 -11.60 5.76
N SER A 140 6.61 -12.01 5.36
CA SER A 140 6.90 -13.41 5.01
C SER A 140 7.27 -14.29 6.22
N ASP A 141 7.62 -13.72 7.38
CA ASP A 141 8.08 -14.47 8.56
C ASP A 141 7.04 -15.49 9.06
N PRO A 142 7.25 -16.81 8.90
CA PRO A 142 6.28 -17.83 9.31
C PRO A 142 6.04 -17.88 10.82
N ASN A 143 6.93 -17.27 11.62
CA ASN A 143 6.82 -17.24 13.08
C ASN A 143 5.96 -16.07 13.57
N ILE A 144 5.54 -15.17 12.69
CA ILE A 144 4.63 -14.09 13.08
C ILE A 144 3.25 -14.67 13.38
N HIS A 145 2.62 -14.17 14.44
CA HIS A 145 1.29 -14.63 14.82
C HIS A 145 0.30 -14.37 13.65
N PRO A 146 -0.52 -15.35 13.22
CA PRO A 146 -1.35 -15.24 12.02
C PRO A 146 -2.29 -14.02 12.02
N LEU A 147 -2.85 -13.70 13.20
CA LEU A 147 -3.72 -12.54 13.38
C LEU A 147 -3.02 -11.18 13.16
N ILE A 148 -1.69 -11.12 13.25
CA ILE A 148 -0.96 -9.86 13.03
C ILE A 148 -1.07 -9.45 11.56
N ARG A 149 -0.74 -10.35 10.62
CA ARG A 149 -0.74 -10.02 9.19
C ARG A 149 -2.12 -9.56 8.71
N SER A 150 -3.17 -10.28 9.11
CA SER A 150 -4.54 -9.96 8.73
C SER A 150 -5.08 -8.71 9.42
N SER A 151 -4.42 -8.19 10.46
CA SER A 151 -4.85 -6.98 11.18
C SER A 151 -4.06 -5.72 10.84
N VAL A 152 -2.94 -5.82 10.10
CA VAL A 152 -2.18 -4.64 9.68
C VAL A 152 -3.03 -3.75 8.78
N THR A 153 -3.19 -2.49 9.20
CA THR A 153 -3.93 -1.48 8.46
C THR A 153 -3.05 -0.39 7.89
N HIS A 154 -1.86 -0.15 8.47
CA HIS A 154 -1.01 0.97 8.06
C HIS A 154 0.47 0.57 8.13
N ILE A 155 1.14 0.63 6.98
CA ILE A 155 2.60 0.44 6.87
C ILE A 155 3.23 1.73 6.38
N ALA A 156 4.39 2.06 6.93
CA ALA A 156 5.20 3.20 6.55
C ALA A 156 6.66 2.79 6.39
N VAL A 157 7.35 3.31 5.39
CA VAL A 157 8.78 3.03 5.14
C VAL A 157 9.54 4.35 5.03
N ASP A 158 10.52 4.54 5.90
CA ASP A 158 11.44 5.69 5.87
C ASP A 158 12.78 5.25 5.31
N PHE A 159 13.02 5.54 4.03
CA PHE A 159 14.26 5.21 3.30
C PHE A 159 15.45 6.08 3.72
N GLY A 160 15.24 7.16 4.49
CA GLY A 160 16.31 8.07 4.89
C GLY A 160 17.02 8.74 3.71
N ASP A 161 18.35 8.93 3.84
CA ASP A 161 19.18 9.64 2.85
C ASP A 161 19.67 8.66 1.77
N SER A 162 18.74 8.01 1.07
CA SER A 162 19.10 7.21 -0.11
C SER A 162 19.55 8.14 -1.23
N THR A 163 20.62 7.77 -1.94
CA THR A 163 21.15 8.52 -3.09
C THR A 163 20.65 7.98 -4.43
N ASN A 164 19.97 6.84 -4.43
CA ASN A 164 19.60 6.13 -5.64
C ASN A 164 18.08 6.10 -5.84
N ALA A 165 17.59 7.01 -6.68
CA ALA A 165 16.18 7.12 -7.04
C ALA A 165 15.61 5.84 -7.67
N ASP A 166 16.38 5.12 -8.48
CA ASP A 166 15.92 3.89 -9.14
C ASP A 166 15.62 2.79 -8.13
N ILE A 167 16.48 2.66 -7.12
CA ILE A 167 16.29 1.69 -6.04
C ILE A 167 15.04 2.06 -5.24
N ILE A 168 14.83 3.35 -4.93
CA ILE A 168 13.65 3.80 -4.19
C ILE A 168 12.36 3.52 -4.96
N LEU A 169 12.33 3.86 -6.26
CA LEU A 169 11.15 3.61 -7.10
C LEU A 169 10.86 2.11 -7.21
N LYS A 170 11.89 1.31 -7.51
CA LYS A 170 11.78 -0.15 -7.58
C LYS A 170 11.31 -0.75 -6.25
N ASP A 171 11.87 -0.30 -5.14
CA ASP A 171 11.50 -0.75 -3.80
C ASP A 171 10.09 -0.32 -3.42
N HIS A 172 9.63 0.85 -3.87
CA HIS A 172 8.25 1.29 -3.67
C HIS A 172 7.27 0.45 -4.48
N ILE A 173 7.55 0.18 -5.76
CA ILE A 173 6.71 -0.69 -6.61
C ILE A 173 6.63 -2.09 -6.00
N ASN A 174 7.79 -2.69 -5.66
CA ASN A 174 7.84 -4.01 -5.01
C ASN A 174 7.04 -4.04 -3.70
N LEU A 175 7.10 -2.97 -2.92
CA LEU A 175 6.35 -2.83 -1.67
C LEU A 175 4.84 -2.79 -1.94
N VAL A 176 4.41 -1.98 -2.90
CA VAL A 176 3.01 -1.90 -3.32
C VAL A 176 2.51 -3.25 -3.82
N ASP A 177 3.26 -3.91 -4.70
CA ASP A 177 2.91 -5.23 -5.25
C ASP A 177 2.79 -6.30 -4.16
N SER A 178 3.66 -6.25 -3.15
CA SER A 178 3.68 -7.24 -2.07
C SER A 178 2.62 -6.99 -1.00
N CYS A 179 2.28 -5.72 -0.76
CA CYS A 179 1.39 -5.31 0.32
C CYS A 179 -0.07 -5.17 -0.14
N ILE A 180 -0.33 -4.66 -1.34
CA ILE A 180 -1.69 -4.44 -1.85
C ILE A 180 -2.20 -5.74 -2.48
N GLY A 181 -3.31 -6.26 -1.96
CA GLY A 181 -3.96 -7.46 -2.46
C GLY A 181 -4.05 -8.58 -1.43
N THR A 182 -3.52 -9.76 -1.75
CA THR A 182 -3.74 -11.00 -0.99
C THR A 182 -3.03 -11.01 0.37
N THR A 183 -1.89 -10.36 0.49
CA THR A 183 -1.03 -10.49 1.67
C THR A 183 -1.54 -9.71 2.87
N LEU A 184 -2.03 -8.48 2.65
CA LEU A 184 -2.54 -7.59 3.70
C LEU A 184 -3.96 -7.10 3.35
N PRO A 185 -5.00 -7.93 3.57
CA PRO A 185 -6.35 -7.65 3.10
C PRO A 185 -7.02 -6.44 3.78
N ARG A 186 -6.48 -5.96 4.90
CA ARG A 186 -7.01 -4.82 5.67
C ARG A 186 -6.14 -3.56 5.54
N LEU A 187 -5.16 -3.55 4.64
CA LEU A 187 -4.29 -2.39 4.43
C LEU A 187 -5.14 -1.19 3.99
N LYS A 188 -5.07 -0.11 4.76
CA LYS A 188 -5.75 1.16 4.55
C LYS A 188 -4.79 2.27 4.14
N ALA A 189 -3.51 2.14 4.48
CA ALA A 189 -2.48 3.08 4.07
C ALA A 189 -1.09 2.44 3.96
N LEU A 190 -0.35 2.91 2.96
CA LEU A 190 1.04 2.63 2.69
C LEU A 190 1.76 3.95 2.46
N GLU A 191 2.70 4.29 3.33
CA GLU A 191 3.49 5.51 3.25
C GLU A 191 4.95 5.20 2.94
N THR A 192 5.57 6.01 2.08
CA THR A 192 7.02 5.98 1.89
C THR A 192 7.59 7.38 2.04
N ARG A 193 8.76 7.48 2.66
CA ARG A 193 9.53 8.72 2.80
C ARG A 193 10.94 8.52 2.30
N PHE A 194 11.45 9.51 1.58
CA PHE A 194 12.86 9.63 1.29
C PHE A 194 13.31 11.09 1.26
N TYR A 195 14.62 11.28 1.36
CA TYR A 195 15.26 12.59 1.33
C TYR A 195 16.18 12.73 0.12
N ALA A 196 16.23 13.92 -0.45
CA ALA A 196 17.09 14.29 -1.58
C ALA A 196 17.85 15.60 -1.30
N ARG A 197 19.06 15.76 -1.84
CA ARG A 197 19.83 17.03 -1.76
C ARG A 197 19.94 17.65 -3.15
N THR A 198 19.86 18.97 -3.24
CA THR A 198 19.93 19.67 -4.54
C THR A 198 21.35 19.79 -5.10
N MET A 199 22.38 19.83 -4.25
CA MET A 199 23.78 19.95 -4.71
C MET A 199 24.41 18.64 -5.19
N ASP A 200 23.77 17.50 -4.95
CA ASP A 200 24.24 16.23 -5.50
C ASP A 200 23.74 16.13 -6.95
N SER A 201 24.56 16.61 -7.90
CA SER A 201 24.21 16.82 -9.30
C SER A 201 23.79 15.53 -10.03
N CYS A 202 24.32 14.38 -9.62
CA CYS A 202 23.91 13.07 -10.13
C CYS A 202 22.53 12.70 -9.58
N SER A 203 22.26 12.99 -8.30
CA SER A 203 20.98 12.66 -7.69
C SER A 203 19.86 13.65 -8.03
N SER A 204 20.17 14.92 -8.27
CA SER A 204 19.16 15.99 -8.41
C SER A 204 18.29 15.80 -9.66
N SER A 205 18.88 15.40 -10.79
CA SER A 205 18.13 15.10 -12.01
C SER A 205 17.24 13.87 -11.83
N HIS A 206 17.74 12.87 -11.10
CA HIS A 206 17.01 11.62 -10.83
C HIS A 206 15.83 11.85 -9.89
N PHE A 207 16.03 12.61 -8.82
CA PHE A 207 14.98 12.98 -7.88
C PHE A 207 13.94 13.92 -8.50
N HIS A 208 14.36 14.84 -9.36
CA HIS A 208 13.41 15.67 -10.09
C HIS A 208 12.56 14.83 -11.06
N THR A 209 13.18 13.90 -11.80
CA THR A 209 12.45 12.98 -12.69
C THR A 209 11.46 12.12 -11.92
N LEU A 210 11.88 11.59 -10.77
CA LEU A 210 11.05 10.76 -9.91
C LEU A 210 9.92 11.56 -9.25
N ALA A 211 10.17 12.81 -8.85
CA ALA A 211 9.12 13.72 -8.38
C ALA A 211 8.07 13.99 -9.48
N MET A 212 8.52 14.32 -10.69
CA MET A 212 7.63 14.53 -11.84
C MET A 212 6.83 13.27 -12.19
N ALA A 213 7.44 12.08 -12.07
CA ALA A 213 6.74 10.82 -12.28
C ALA A 213 5.64 10.58 -11.23
N PHE A 214 5.89 10.94 -9.97
CA PHE A 214 4.88 10.82 -8.92
C PHE A 214 3.80 11.89 -9.00
N ASP A 215 4.15 13.12 -9.36
CA ASP A 215 3.16 14.19 -9.62
C ASP A 215 2.27 13.82 -10.83
N GLY A 216 2.87 13.24 -11.88
CA GLY A 216 2.14 12.70 -13.03
C GLY A 216 1.21 11.56 -12.63
N LEU A 217 1.71 10.59 -11.85
CA LEU A 217 0.89 9.50 -11.32
C LEU A 217 -0.27 10.02 -10.45
N ASP A 218 -0.03 11.01 -9.59
CA ASP A 218 -1.06 11.63 -8.76
C ASP A 218 -2.12 12.33 -9.62
N ALA A 219 -1.68 13.10 -10.63
CA ALA A 219 -2.57 13.77 -11.57
C ALA A 219 -3.41 12.77 -12.36
N ASP A 220 -2.81 11.70 -12.90
CA ASP A 220 -3.49 10.69 -13.71
C ASP A 220 -4.48 9.86 -12.88
N MET A 221 -4.10 9.47 -11.64
CA MET A 221 -4.95 8.67 -10.77
C MET A 221 -6.14 9.45 -10.21
N ASN A 222 -6.00 10.77 -10.07
CA ASN A 222 -7.06 11.66 -9.61
C ASN A 222 -7.79 12.37 -10.75
N ALA A 223 -7.33 12.23 -12.00
CA ALA A 223 -7.98 12.81 -13.16
C ALA A 223 -9.39 12.24 -13.32
N ARG A 224 -10.34 13.09 -13.69
CA ARG A 224 -11.65 12.60 -14.13
C ARG A 224 -11.43 11.75 -15.38
N PRO A 225 -12.10 10.59 -15.50
CA PRO A 225 -12.00 9.77 -16.70
C PRO A 225 -12.35 10.66 -17.89
N SER A 226 -11.40 10.78 -18.82
CA SER A 226 -11.64 11.54 -20.05
C SER A 226 -12.91 10.98 -20.71
N PRO A 227 -13.88 11.82 -21.10
CA PRO A 227 -15.07 11.33 -21.79
C PRO A 227 -14.56 10.50 -22.96
N ARG A 228 -14.96 9.22 -23.06
CA ARG A 228 -14.61 8.40 -24.22
C ARG A 228 -15.12 9.16 -25.43
N TRP A 229 -14.22 9.76 -26.19
CA TRP A 229 -14.59 10.41 -27.43
C TRP A 229 -15.27 9.32 -28.24
N PRO A 230 -16.52 9.54 -28.70
CA PRO A 230 -17.22 8.55 -29.49
C PRO A 230 -16.30 8.20 -30.65
N ARG A 231 -15.83 6.95 -30.69
CA ARG A 231 -15.04 6.44 -31.81
C ARG A 231 -15.86 6.79 -33.05
N SER A 232 -15.35 7.72 -33.84
CA SER A 232 -16.03 8.16 -35.05
C SER A 232 -16.44 6.90 -35.81
N PRO A 233 -17.73 6.76 -36.18
CA PRO A 233 -18.17 5.58 -36.89
C PRO A 233 -17.27 5.47 -38.12
N ARG A 234 -16.55 4.34 -38.18
CA ARG A 234 -15.73 3.98 -39.33
C ARG A 234 -16.66 4.03 -40.52
N SER A 235 -16.55 5.08 -41.34
CA SER A 235 -17.32 5.21 -42.56
C SER A 235 -16.99 4.00 -43.42
N SER A 236 -17.91 3.05 -43.43
CA SER A 236 -17.97 2.04 -44.48
C SER A 236 -18.10 2.82 -45.78
N ILE A 237 -17.05 2.74 -46.59
CA ILE A 237 -17.04 3.13 -48.01
C ILE A 237 -18.19 2.33 -48.66
N ALA A 238 -19.35 2.97 -48.79
CA ALA A 238 -20.41 2.54 -49.66
C ALA A 238 -20.09 3.16 -51.03
N GLY A 239 -19.84 2.30 -52.02
CA GLY A 239 -19.66 2.72 -53.39
C GLY A 239 -20.94 3.36 -53.92
N ASP A 240 -20.73 4.47 -54.61
CA ASP A 240 -21.67 5.12 -55.53
C ASP A 240 -22.39 4.10 -56.42
N ASP A 241 -23.70 4.26 -56.57
CA ASP A 241 -24.25 4.35 -57.91
C ASP A 241 -25.63 5.05 -57.94
N SER A 242 -25.67 6.08 -58.78
CA SER A 242 -26.82 6.63 -59.51
C SER A 242 -27.93 7.39 -58.76
N ASP A 243 -27.82 8.71 -58.94
CA ASP A 243 -28.86 9.74 -59.05
C ASP A 243 -30.16 9.27 -59.71
N LEU A 244 -31.30 9.80 -59.24
CA LEU A 244 -32.37 10.38 -60.06
C LEU A 244 -33.41 11.12 -59.17
N SER A 245 -33.37 12.45 -59.26
CA SER A 245 -34.49 13.38 -59.50
C SER A 245 -35.73 13.47 -58.59
N SER A 246 -35.99 14.73 -58.19
CA SER A 246 -37.31 15.41 -58.03
C SER A 246 -38.25 14.92 -56.90
N SER A 247 -39.01 15.72 -56.16
CA SER A 247 -39.37 17.14 -56.21
C SER A 247 -40.21 17.47 -54.97
N SER A 248 -40.08 18.72 -54.48
CA SER A 248 -41.13 19.59 -53.94
C SER A 248 -42.08 19.15 -52.81
N SER A 249 -42.12 20.05 -51.82
CA SER A 249 -43.32 20.71 -51.25
C SER A 249 -43.82 20.28 -49.86
N SER A 250 -43.72 21.29 -48.98
CA SER A 250 -44.77 21.82 -48.10
C SER A 250 -45.37 20.97 -46.97
N SER A 251 -45.22 21.54 -45.76
CA SER A 251 -46.21 21.67 -44.69
C SER A 251 -46.87 20.40 -44.15
N SER A 252 -46.74 20.14 -42.85
CA SER A 252 -47.91 20.32 -41.96
C SER A 252 -47.50 20.26 -40.48
N SER A 253 -48.23 21.07 -39.72
CA SER A 253 -48.28 21.21 -38.28
C SER A 253 -48.43 19.88 -37.56
N CYS A 254 -47.90 19.77 -36.33
CA CYS A 254 -48.54 19.00 -35.26
C CYS A 254 -48.15 19.53 -33.87
N PRO A 255 -49.00 19.27 -32.86
CA PRO A 255 -49.16 20.10 -31.67
C PRO A 255 -48.38 19.58 -30.46
N SER A 256 -48.20 20.44 -29.45
CA SER A 256 -47.98 19.97 -28.08
C SER A 256 -49.15 19.09 -27.63
N PRO A 257 -48.88 18.03 -26.86
CA PRO A 257 -49.42 18.04 -25.51
C PRO A 257 -48.51 17.41 -24.44
N CYS A 258 -48.64 17.98 -23.24
CA CYS A 258 -48.63 17.35 -21.92
C CYS A 258 -47.99 15.98 -21.69
N SER A 259 -47.12 15.99 -20.68
CA SER A 259 -47.08 15.02 -19.58
C SER A 259 -46.64 13.60 -19.91
N GLU A 260 -45.36 13.33 -19.67
CA GLU A 260 -44.95 12.01 -19.18
C GLU A 260 -44.13 12.18 -17.90
N LEU A 261 -44.74 11.70 -16.81
CA LEU A 261 -44.07 11.18 -15.64
C LEU A 261 -43.01 10.17 -16.09
N MET A 262 -41.75 10.57 -16.03
CA MET A 262 -40.57 9.74 -16.18
C MET A 262 -39.56 10.31 -15.19
N ASP A 263 -38.89 9.58 -14.35
CA ASP A 263 -38.92 8.18 -13.97
C ASP A 263 -38.28 8.23 -12.58
N PHE A 264 -38.44 7.21 -11.75
CA PHE A 264 -37.67 7.15 -10.52
C PHE A 264 -36.18 7.35 -10.86
N ASP A 265 -35.49 8.26 -10.16
CA ASP A 265 -34.03 8.38 -10.16
C ASP A 265 -33.45 7.03 -9.74
N GLN A 266 -33.41 6.08 -10.66
CA GLN A 266 -32.71 4.84 -10.50
C GLN A 266 -31.25 5.25 -10.59
N PRO A 267 -30.46 5.17 -9.49
CA PRO A 267 -29.08 5.62 -9.51
C PRO A 267 -28.39 4.90 -10.65
N GLN A 268 -28.01 5.66 -11.68
CA GLN A 268 -27.28 5.12 -12.82
C GLN A 268 -26.11 4.31 -12.24
N PRO A 269 -25.93 3.04 -12.67
CA PRO A 269 -24.85 2.22 -12.18
C PRO A 269 -23.55 2.98 -12.42
N GLN A 270 -22.89 3.36 -11.33
CA GLN A 270 -21.68 4.16 -11.37
C GLN A 270 -20.66 3.37 -12.21
N PRO A 271 -20.15 3.95 -13.32
CA PRO A 271 -19.26 3.24 -14.21
C PRO A 271 -18.04 2.76 -13.41
N ASP A 272 -17.72 1.47 -13.53
CA ASP A 272 -16.58 0.87 -12.84
C ASP A 272 -15.28 1.44 -13.42
N LEU A 273 -14.70 2.42 -12.72
CA LEU A 273 -13.45 3.07 -13.10
C LEU A 273 -12.22 2.21 -12.80
N SER A 274 -12.40 1.05 -12.16
CA SER A 274 -11.28 0.25 -11.68
C SER A 274 -10.41 -0.29 -12.83
N THR A 275 -11.01 -0.64 -13.97
CA THR A 275 -10.25 -1.10 -15.14
C THR A 275 -9.33 -0.02 -15.71
N ILE A 276 -9.80 1.24 -15.76
CA ILE A 276 -9.00 2.36 -16.28
C ILE A 276 -7.85 2.68 -15.32
N GLN A 277 -8.13 2.69 -14.01
CA GLN A 277 -7.09 2.92 -13.00
C GLN A 277 -6.03 1.80 -12.99
N ALA A 278 -6.45 0.55 -13.20
CA ALA A 278 -5.51 -0.56 -13.33
C ALA A 278 -4.62 -0.40 -14.56
N GLU A 279 -5.18 -0.01 -15.71
CA GLU A 279 -4.42 0.24 -16.95
C GLU A 279 -3.39 1.36 -16.75
N VAL A 280 -3.75 2.44 -16.05
CA VAL A 280 -2.81 3.52 -15.70
C VAL A 280 -1.68 2.97 -14.82
N LEU A 281 -1.98 2.23 -13.75
CA LEU A 281 -0.93 1.69 -12.87
C LEU A 281 0.01 0.71 -13.60
N GLU A 282 -0.50 -0.09 -14.54
CA GLU A 282 0.36 -0.95 -15.36
C GLU A 282 1.39 -0.15 -16.19
N GLN A 283 1.02 1.04 -16.67
CA GLN A 283 1.96 1.95 -17.36
C GLN A 283 3.09 2.44 -16.44
N TYR A 284 2.83 2.51 -15.13
CA TYR A 284 3.80 2.87 -14.10
C TYR A 284 4.51 1.65 -13.48
N CYS A 285 4.55 0.52 -14.20
CA CYS A 285 5.29 -0.70 -13.83
C CYS A 285 4.72 -1.49 -12.63
N PHE A 286 3.50 -1.21 -12.18
CA PHE A 286 2.84 -2.06 -11.18
C PHE A 286 2.43 -3.39 -11.81
N THR A 287 2.45 -4.48 -11.04
CA THR A 287 1.95 -5.77 -11.54
C THR A 287 0.45 -5.67 -11.83
N PRO A 288 -0.08 -6.35 -12.87
CA PRO A 288 -1.52 -6.35 -13.16
C PRO A 288 -2.39 -6.72 -11.95
N SER A 289 -1.90 -7.66 -11.12
CA SER A 289 -2.57 -8.04 -9.88
C SER A 289 -2.66 -6.89 -8.86
N ALA A 290 -1.57 -6.14 -8.68
CA ALA A 290 -1.55 -5.02 -7.75
C ALA A 290 -2.32 -3.82 -8.30
N ALA A 291 -2.25 -3.57 -9.60
CA ALA A 291 -3.01 -2.55 -10.30
C ALA A 291 -4.53 -2.77 -10.12
N VAL A 292 -5.01 -3.98 -10.38
CA VAL A 292 -6.42 -4.36 -10.16
C VAL A 292 -6.80 -4.29 -8.67
N ALA A 293 -5.91 -4.76 -7.77
CA ALA A 293 -6.17 -4.70 -6.34
C ALA A 293 -6.26 -3.24 -5.85
N PHE A 294 -5.35 -2.37 -6.30
CA PHE A 294 -5.36 -0.95 -6.01
C PHE A 294 -6.67 -0.32 -6.50
N ALA A 295 -7.02 -0.54 -7.76
CA ALA A 295 -8.21 0.04 -8.37
C ALA A 295 -9.52 -0.37 -7.65
N LYS A 296 -9.53 -1.56 -7.03
CA LYS A 296 -10.63 -2.02 -6.17
C LYS A 296 -10.57 -1.48 -4.74
N SER A 297 -9.39 -1.09 -4.26
CA SER A 297 -9.13 -0.83 -2.84
C SER A 297 -9.63 0.52 -2.30
N LYS A 298 -10.25 1.38 -3.13
CA LYS A 298 -10.65 2.77 -2.78
C LYS A 298 -9.50 3.61 -2.19
N LEU A 299 -8.24 3.16 -2.36
CA LEU A 299 -7.07 3.90 -1.91
C LEU A 299 -6.79 5.03 -2.91
N LYS A 300 -6.27 6.14 -2.38
CA LYS A 300 -5.84 7.28 -3.17
C LYS A 300 -4.34 7.43 -3.08
N PHE A 301 -3.74 7.79 -4.21
CA PHE A 301 -2.37 8.23 -4.26
C PHE A 301 -2.30 9.71 -3.84
N SER A 302 -1.22 10.10 -3.19
CA SER A 302 -0.93 11.49 -2.83
C SER A 302 0.57 11.66 -2.59
N VAL A 303 1.08 12.84 -2.96
CA VAL A 303 2.49 13.21 -2.80
C VAL A 303 2.57 14.52 -2.03
N ALA A 304 3.46 14.57 -1.04
CA ALA A 304 3.81 15.79 -0.34
C ALA A 304 5.33 15.98 -0.37
N ALA A 305 5.78 17.13 -0.86
CA ALA A 305 7.19 17.50 -0.91
C ALA A 305 7.44 18.78 -0.12
N THR A 306 8.55 18.84 0.62
CA THR A 306 8.98 20.08 1.28
C THR A 306 10.49 20.20 1.23
N SER A 307 10.98 21.41 0.94
CA SER A 307 12.40 21.72 0.90
C SER A 307 12.80 22.64 2.04
N HIS A 308 14.01 22.46 2.57
CA HIS A 308 14.60 23.33 3.57
C HIS A 308 16.08 23.57 3.23
N ASP A 309 16.56 24.78 3.51
CA ASP A 309 17.96 25.12 3.31
C ASP A 309 18.85 24.21 4.16
N TYR A 310 19.91 23.70 3.54
CA TYR A 310 20.86 22.81 4.17
C TYR A 310 22.01 23.61 4.79
N PRO A 311 22.37 23.37 6.06
CA PRO A 311 23.40 24.14 6.73
C PRO A 311 24.76 23.97 6.04
N GLY A 312 25.49 25.08 5.89
CA GLY A 312 26.86 25.09 5.35
C GLY A 312 26.99 25.37 3.85
N HIS A 313 25.89 25.38 3.08
CA HIS A 313 25.94 25.63 1.64
C HIS A 313 24.79 26.55 1.19
N LYS A 314 25.13 27.73 0.64
CA LYS A 314 24.15 28.79 0.26
C LYS A 314 23.10 28.36 -0.80
N HIS A 315 23.33 27.25 -1.48
CA HIS A 315 22.47 26.77 -2.58
C HIS A 315 22.06 25.30 -2.44
N ASP A 316 22.40 24.67 -1.32
CA ASP A 316 21.98 23.29 -1.07
C ASP A 316 20.70 23.26 -0.26
N LYS A 317 19.74 22.45 -0.71
CA LYS A 317 18.48 22.22 -0.04
C LYS A 317 18.29 20.74 0.17
N LEU A 318 17.81 20.38 1.35
CA LEU A 318 17.28 19.06 1.62
C LEU A 318 15.79 19.06 1.28
N ILE A 319 15.36 18.12 0.46
CA ILE A 319 13.97 17.92 0.09
C ILE A 319 13.50 16.61 0.71
N CYS A 320 12.38 16.65 1.42
CA CYS A 320 11.69 15.47 1.91
C CYS A 320 10.48 15.20 1.02
N TYR A 321 10.38 13.97 0.52
CA TYR A 321 9.22 13.49 -0.22
C TYR A 321 8.50 12.45 0.65
N ASN A 322 7.20 12.66 0.86
CA ASN A 322 6.29 11.69 1.46
C ASN A 322 5.29 11.27 0.38
N LEU A 323 5.27 9.99 0.07
CA LEU A 323 4.31 9.37 -0.83
C LEU A 323 3.36 8.59 0.03
N ARG A 324 2.09 8.65 -0.31
CA ARG A 324 1.06 7.95 0.42
C ARG A 324 0.05 7.36 -0.53
N ILE A 325 -0.19 6.06 -0.35
CA ILE A 325 -1.31 5.33 -0.91
C ILE A 325 -2.23 5.02 0.26
N GLY A 326 -3.40 5.66 0.35
CA GLY A 326 -4.25 5.45 1.52
C GLY A 326 -5.69 5.92 1.36
N VAL A 327 -6.53 5.54 2.31
CA VAL A 327 -7.87 6.12 2.47
C VAL A 327 -7.76 7.56 2.99
N ASP A 328 -8.72 8.40 2.60
CA ASP A 328 -8.83 9.77 3.11
C ASP A 328 -9.03 9.79 4.63
N GLY A 329 -8.52 10.85 5.28
CA GLY A 329 -8.73 11.09 6.72
C GLY A 329 -7.89 10.24 7.67
N LEU A 330 -7.14 9.24 7.18
CA LEU A 330 -6.16 8.56 8.04
C LEU A 330 -4.98 9.51 8.34
N ALA A 331 -4.50 9.54 9.59
CA ALA A 331 -3.38 10.37 9.99
C ALA A 331 -2.05 9.86 9.40
N ASN A 332 -1.15 10.77 9.02
CA ASN A 332 0.16 10.43 8.48
C ASN A 332 1.04 9.78 9.56
N ALA A 333 1.47 8.54 9.36
CA ALA A 333 2.33 7.84 10.32
C ALA A 333 3.72 8.45 10.38
N LEU A 334 4.26 8.86 9.24
CA LEU A 334 5.58 9.48 9.18
C LEU A 334 5.54 10.96 9.60
N GLY A 335 4.36 11.57 9.72
CA GLY A 335 4.18 13.00 9.94
C GLY A 335 4.35 13.84 8.66
N PRO A 336 4.14 15.16 8.72
CA PRO A 336 4.25 16.04 7.55
C PRO A 336 5.71 16.15 7.07
N ALA A 337 5.89 16.36 5.76
CA ALA A 337 7.22 16.46 5.15
C ALA A 337 8.03 17.65 5.69
N GLU A 338 7.35 18.75 6.03
CA GLU A 338 7.95 19.94 6.62
C GLU A 338 8.63 19.67 7.98
N ASP A 339 7.93 19.01 8.90
CA ASP A 339 8.49 18.68 10.21
C ASP A 339 9.62 17.67 10.08
N ALA A 340 9.46 16.71 9.16
CA ALA A 340 10.46 15.68 8.89
C ALA A 340 11.76 16.28 8.34
N VAL A 341 11.69 17.24 7.41
CA VAL A 341 12.88 17.90 6.85
C VAL A 341 13.55 18.78 7.91
N LYS A 342 12.79 19.55 8.69
CA LYS A 342 13.33 20.36 9.81
C LYS A 342 14.02 19.50 10.86
N GLN A 343 13.39 18.38 11.25
CA GLN A 343 13.96 17.42 12.19
C GLN A 343 15.23 16.75 11.63
N ARG A 344 15.27 16.47 10.32
CA ARG A 344 16.44 15.87 9.68
C ARG A 344 17.62 16.85 9.66
N VAL A 345 17.36 18.09 9.25
CA VAL A 345 18.36 19.18 9.24
C VAL A 345 18.95 19.40 10.64
N SER A 346 18.10 19.43 11.68
CA SER A 346 18.57 19.63 13.06
C SER A 346 19.37 18.45 13.63
N ARG A 347 19.04 17.21 13.23
CA ARG A 347 19.72 16.00 13.73
C ARG A 347 21.03 15.68 13.04
N VAL A 348 21.08 15.80 11.72
CA VAL A 348 22.22 15.32 10.93
C VAL A 348 23.37 16.33 10.95
N GLY A 349 23.09 17.62 11.18
CA GLY A 349 24.10 18.67 11.05
C GLY A 349 24.73 18.65 9.66
N ILE A 350 25.91 19.25 9.52
CA ILE A 350 26.69 19.24 8.28
C ILE A 350 27.37 17.86 8.15
N PRO A 351 27.07 17.01 7.16
CA PRO A 351 27.86 15.82 6.89
C PRO A 351 29.20 16.26 6.30
N PRO A 352 30.34 15.79 6.83
CA PRO A 352 31.61 15.95 6.15
C PRO A 352 31.64 14.94 5.00
N ARG A 353 31.14 15.31 3.83
CA ARG A 353 31.49 14.61 2.60
C ARG A 353 32.58 15.40 1.90
N ASN A 354 33.71 14.74 1.65
CA ASN A 354 34.79 15.32 0.88
C ASN A 354 34.29 15.61 -0.54
N LEU A 355 34.55 16.83 -1.02
CA LEU A 355 34.23 17.28 -2.38
C LEU A 355 34.78 16.34 -3.48
N SER A 356 35.75 15.48 -3.17
CA SER A 356 36.32 14.48 -4.07
C SER A 356 35.34 13.38 -4.48
N ASP A 357 34.35 13.07 -3.65
CA ASP A 357 33.40 11.96 -3.91
C ASP A 357 32.20 12.40 -4.77
N MET A 358 32.10 13.69 -5.12
CA MET A 358 30.98 14.28 -5.83
C MET A 358 31.10 14.25 -7.36
N TYR A 359 32.26 13.86 -7.91
CA TYR A 359 32.56 13.99 -9.34
C TYR A 359 32.91 12.65 -10.01
N ASP A 360 32.10 11.61 -9.80
CA ASP A 360 32.13 10.45 -10.71
C ASP A 360 31.03 10.56 -11.77
N THR A 361 31.29 11.40 -12.76
CA THR A 361 30.39 11.77 -13.87
C THR A 361 30.34 10.73 -15.00
N THR A 362 30.97 9.57 -14.84
CA THR A 362 31.10 8.57 -15.93
C THR A 362 29.96 7.54 -16.01
N ALA A 363 29.03 7.52 -15.04
CA ALA A 363 27.93 6.55 -14.99
C ALA A 363 26.60 7.01 -15.64
N ASP A 364 26.51 8.26 -16.09
CA ASP A 364 25.23 8.99 -16.20
C ASP A 364 24.53 8.93 -17.58
N SER A 365 25.22 8.49 -18.65
CA SER A 365 24.62 8.46 -20.00
C SER A 365 23.57 7.34 -20.19
N GLY A 366 23.58 6.32 -19.32
CA GLY A 366 22.63 5.21 -19.37
C GLY A 366 21.34 5.44 -18.57
N PHE A 367 21.31 6.37 -17.63
CA PHE A 367 20.18 6.56 -16.72
C PHE A 367 18.96 7.14 -17.45
N HIS A 368 19.11 8.27 -18.13
CA HIS A 368 18.00 8.90 -18.84
C HIS A 368 17.43 8.04 -19.95
N GLN A 369 18.25 7.15 -20.52
CA GLN A 369 17.80 6.20 -21.53
C GLN A 369 17.17 4.96 -20.88
N ARG A 370 17.59 4.53 -19.69
CA ARG A 370 16.95 3.41 -18.97
C ARG A 370 15.68 3.82 -18.25
N VAL A 371 15.57 4.98 -17.61
CA VAL A 371 14.29 5.45 -17.04
C VAL A 371 13.30 5.71 -18.17
N ARG A 372 13.72 6.40 -19.23
CA ARG A 372 12.87 6.54 -20.42
C ARG A 372 12.60 5.22 -21.13
N ALA A 373 13.52 4.26 -21.17
CA ALA A 373 13.27 2.94 -21.77
C ALA A 373 12.43 2.03 -20.87
N THR A 374 12.53 2.12 -19.55
CA THR A 374 11.66 1.40 -18.62
C THR A 374 10.25 1.97 -18.78
N MET A 375 10.08 3.29 -18.70
CA MET A 375 8.79 3.94 -18.94
C MET A 375 8.26 3.71 -20.38
N ALA A 376 9.12 3.75 -21.41
CA ALA A 376 8.72 3.58 -22.81
C ALA A 376 8.59 2.12 -23.27
N SER A 377 9.25 1.16 -22.62
CA SER A 377 9.01 -0.27 -22.85
C SER A 377 7.70 -0.71 -22.20
N CYS A 378 7.30 -0.05 -21.11
CA CYS A 378 6.03 -0.26 -20.44
C CYS A 378 4.84 0.39 -21.18
N SER A 379 5.07 1.43 -21.99
CA SER A 379 4.05 2.03 -22.85
C SER A 379 3.87 1.33 -24.21
N ARG A 380 4.55 0.20 -24.47
CA ARG A 380 4.65 -0.39 -25.82
C ARG A 380 4.45 -1.91 -25.89
N ILE A 381 3.65 -2.47 -24.98
CA ILE A 381 2.97 -3.75 -25.25
C ILE A 381 1.69 -3.39 -26.01
N ASP A 382 1.88 -2.91 -27.24
CA ASP A 382 0.81 -2.83 -28.21
C ASP A 382 0.43 -4.27 -28.57
N VAL A 383 -0.84 -4.57 -28.37
CA VAL A 383 -1.48 -5.84 -28.72
C VAL A 383 -1.29 -6.04 -30.23
N GLY A 384 -0.37 -6.92 -30.59
CA GLY A 384 -0.32 -7.49 -31.93
C GLY A 384 -1.58 -8.31 -32.18
N VAL A 385 -2.64 -7.65 -32.65
CA VAL A 385 -3.78 -8.29 -33.30
C VAL A 385 -3.28 -8.76 -34.67
N SER A 386 -3.17 -10.08 -34.83
CA SER A 386 -3.16 -10.73 -36.15
C SER A 386 -4.60 -11.04 -36.55
#